data_AF-A0A9D6FXJ6-F1
#
_entry.id   AF-A0A9D6FXJ6-F1
#
_cell.length_a   1.000
_cell.length_b   1.000
_cell.length_c   1.000
_cell.angle_alpha   90.00
_cell.angle_beta   90.00
_cell.angle_gamma   90.00
#
_symmetry.space_group_name_H-M   'P 1'
#
loop_
_entity.id
_entity.type
_entity.pdbx_description
1 polymer ?
#
loop_
_entity_poly.entity_id
_entity_poly.type
_entity_poly.pdbx_seq_one_letter_code
_entity_poly.pdbx_strand_id
1 'polypeptide(L)'
;MSDQSEARSLGEGEAPGAALARLRAARELSVADVAERIKYSPRQIEALEADDYGKLPGTTFVRGMIRGYAKLLQTDPGPVLRRFEDRHAPEQVTLSMHSERIPFPDGSRRATRLYLALAGLAVAAAGAILYEWQFGLGAVSPLRPAPPARAERASVTQASVPLAPVEPPQVVSQDSARPAKPAEPAAVADQSRRISLEFRKESWVEIKDGGGNTLMSKLNPGGSSATVQGKPPFSLTIGNASNVRLTYDDTAVDLAPFVKVEVARLILE
;
A
#
# COMPACT_ATOMS: atom_id res chain seq x y z
N MET A 1 56.97 30.96 -26.05
CA MET A 1 55.92 29.96 -26.36
C MET A 1 56.06 28.66 -25.56
N SER A 2 57.00 28.54 -24.62
CA SER A 2 57.27 27.29 -23.90
C SER A 2 56.51 27.12 -22.56
N ASP A 3 56.03 28.20 -21.93
CA ASP A 3 55.34 28.14 -20.63
C ASP A 3 53.92 27.54 -20.66
N GLN A 4 53.20 27.67 -21.78
CA GLN A 4 51.82 27.18 -21.88
C GLN A 4 51.72 25.65 -21.97
N SER A 5 52.83 24.97 -22.28
CA SER A 5 52.89 23.50 -22.35
C SER A 5 53.01 22.87 -20.96
N GLU A 6 53.78 23.47 -20.05
CA GLU A 6 53.90 23.00 -18.65
C GLU A 6 52.63 23.28 -17.83
N ALA A 7 51.96 24.41 -18.07
CA ALA A 7 50.68 24.70 -17.41
C ALA A 7 49.53 23.74 -17.83
N ARG A 8 49.62 23.12 -19.02
CA ARG A 8 48.64 22.13 -19.50
C ARG A 8 48.83 20.76 -18.86
N SER A 9 50.06 20.32 -18.59
CA SER A 9 50.32 19.00 -17.97
C SER A 9 49.96 18.97 -16.47
N LEU A 10 50.09 20.10 -15.76
CA LEU A 10 49.67 20.23 -14.35
C LEU A 10 48.15 20.14 -14.17
N GLY A 11 47.38 20.41 -15.23
CA GLY A 11 45.92 20.41 -15.19
C GLY A 11 45.27 19.08 -15.53
N GLU A 12 45.98 18.06 -16.02
CA GLU A 12 45.38 16.79 -16.48
C GLU A 12 45.22 15.73 -15.38
N GLY A 13 46.12 15.70 -14.40
CA GLY A 13 46.05 14.80 -13.24
C GLY A 13 45.37 15.38 -11.98
N GLU A 14 45.07 16.69 -12.00
CA GLU A 14 44.49 17.42 -10.87
C GLU A 14 43.15 16.78 -10.43
N ALA A 15 42.93 16.72 -9.12
CA ALA A 15 41.70 16.21 -8.55
C ALA A 15 40.50 17.10 -8.94
N PRO A 16 39.31 16.55 -9.19
CA PRO A 16 38.17 17.32 -9.70
C PRO A 16 37.80 18.52 -8.82
N GLY A 17 37.84 18.34 -7.49
CA GLY A 17 37.59 19.38 -6.51
C GLY A 17 38.63 20.49 -6.56
N ALA A 18 39.91 20.12 -6.52
CA ALA A 18 41.03 21.06 -6.63
C ALA A 18 40.97 21.90 -7.91
N ALA A 19 40.62 21.28 -9.05
CA ALA A 19 40.46 21.98 -10.32
C ALA A 19 39.35 23.05 -10.27
N LEU A 20 38.21 22.75 -9.62
CA LEU A 20 37.13 23.73 -9.41
C LEU A 20 37.57 24.86 -8.46
N ALA A 21 38.30 24.54 -7.39
CA ALA A 21 38.81 25.52 -6.44
C ALA A 21 39.76 26.51 -7.11
N ARG A 22 40.67 26.03 -7.97
CA ARG A 22 41.57 26.86 -8.76
C ARG A 22 40.82 27.80 -9.70
N LEU A 23 39.79 27.29 -10.40
CA LEU A 23 38.96 28.11 -11.29
C LEU A 23 38.12 29.14 -10.52
N ARG A 24 37.66 28.81 -9.31
CA ARG A 24 37.00 29.77 -8.41
C ARG A 24 37.96 30.89 -8.00
N ALA A 25 39.16 30.54 -7.56
CA ALA A 25 40.18 31.50 -7.15
C ALA A 25 40.58 32.43 -8.31
N ALA A 26 40.68 31.91 -9.54
CA ALA A 26 40.94 32.70 -10.74
C ALA A 26 39.83 33.71 -11.08
N ARG A 27 38.63 33.54 -10.53
CA ARG A 27 37.50 34.46 -10.67
C ARG A 27 37.27 35.31 -9.41
N GLU A 28 38.17 35.25 -8.44
CA GLU A 28 38.11 36.00 -7.17
C GLU A 28 36.81 35.78 -6.37
N LEU A 29 36.16 34.62 -6.55
CA LEU A 29 34.93 34.26 -5.84
C LEU A 29 35.27 33.60 -4.50
N SER A 30 34.58 34.00 -3.44
CA SER A 30 34.70 33.30 -2.15
C SER A 30 33.90 31.99 -2.18
N VAL A 31 34.26 31.06 -1.29
CA VAL A 31 33.49 29.81 -1.08
C VAL A 31 32.05 30.13 -0.68
N ALA A 32 31.84 31.17 0.13
CA ALA A 32 30.52 31.61 0.56
C ALA A 32 29.66 32.12 -0.61
N ASP A 33 30.25 32.89 -1.53
CA ASP A 33 29.55 33.39 -2.72
C ASP A 33 29.09 32.25 -3.63
N VAL A 34 29.96 31.25 -3.81
CA VAL A 34 29.65 30.05 -4.60
C VAL A 34 28.54 29.24 -3.92
N ALA A 35 28.65 29.03 -2.61
CA ALA A 35 27.65 28.33 -1.80
C ALA A 35 26.26 28.97 -1.94
N GLU A 36 26.18 30.30 -1.84
CA GLU A 36 24.92 31.04 -1.95
C GLU A 36 24.29 30.94 -3.35
N ARG A 37 25.11 30.99 -4.40
CA ARG A 37 24.66 30.97 -5.80
C ARG A 37 24.21 29.60 -6.27
N ILE A 38 24.89 28.54 -5.84
CA ILE A 38 24.55 27.15 -6.23
C ILE A 38 23.58 26.52 -5.22
N LYS A 39 23.27 27.21 -4.11
CA LYS A 39 22.36 26.75 -3.05
C LYS A 39 22.87 25.50 -2.35
N TYR A 40 24.17 25.46 -2.09
CA TYR A 40 24.81 24.47 -1.21
C TYR A 40 25.35 25.15 0.04
N SER A 41 25.58 24.39 1.11
CA SER A 41 26.24 24.94 2.29
C SER A 41 27.73 25.21 2.03
N PRO A 42 28.36 26.20 2.68
CA PRO A 42 29.80 26.44 2.56
C PRO A 42 30.63 25.19 2.84
N ARG A 43 30.27 24.42 3.87
CA ARG A 43 30.92 23.14 4.22
C ARG A 43 30.87 22.11 3.09
N GLN A 44 29.79 22.05 2.32
CA GLN A 44 29.68 21.14 1.18
C GLN A 44 30.55 21.60 0.01
N ILE A 45 30.68 22.91 -0.21
CA ILE A 45 31.59 23.45 -1.23
C ILE A 45 33.04 23.19 -0.83
N GLU A 46 33.39 23.38 0.44
CA GLU A 46 34.72 23.05 0.97
C GLU A 46 35.04 21.57 0.83
N ALA A 47 34.10 20.69 1.19
CA ALA A 47 34.27 19.25 1.03
C ALA A 47 34.41 18.83 -0.43
N LEU A 48 33.68 19.48 -1.35
CA LEU A 48 33.82 19.27 -2.79
C LEU A 48 35.20 19.70 -3.28
N GLU A 49 35.67 20.88 -2.89
CA GLU A 49 36.97 21.44 -3.29
C GLU A 49 38.15 20.66 -2.72
N ALA A 50 37.98 20.04 -1.54
CA ALA A 50 38.96 19.16 -0.91
C ALA A 50 38.91 17.71 -1.41
N ASP A 51 38.04 17.40 -2.38
CA ASP A 51 37.79 16.04 -2.88
C ASP A 51 37.37 15.03 -1.77
N ASP A 52 36.80 15.53 -0.66
CA ASP A 52 36.31 14.73 0.47
C ASP A 52 34.84 14.37 0.27
N TYR A 53 34.61 13.46 -0.67
CA TYR A 53 33.26 13.03 -1.04
C TYR A 53 32.55 12.23 0.05
N GLY A 54 33.27 11.74 1.08
CA GLY A 54 32.70 11.02 2.22
C GLY A 54 31.82 11.89 3.12
N LYS A 55 32.01 13.21 3.09
CA LYS A 55 31.17 14.19 3.82
C LYS A 55 29.94 14.65 3.02
N LEU A 56 29.79 14.19 1.78
CA LEU A 56 28.71 14.58 0.88
C LEU A 56 27.64 13.47 0.80
N PRO A 57 26.37 13.80 0.52
CA PRO A 57 25.24 12.86 0.59
C PRO A 57 25.19 11.82 -0.56
N GLY A 58 26.33 11.48 -1.17
CA GLY A 58 26.48 10.44 -2.20
C GLY A 58 27.00 10.95 -3.55
N THR A 59 27.56 10.05 -4.35
CA THR A 59 28.25 10.35 -5.62
C THR A 59 27.36 10.93 -6.71
N THR A 60 26.06 10.58 -6.73
CA THR A 60 25.06 11.16 -7.64
C THR A 60 24.84 12.64 -7.36
N PHE A 61 24.85 13.02 -6.08
CA PHE A 61 24.71 14.40 -5.64
C PHE A 61 25.95 15.22 -5.98
N VAL A 62 27.14 14.66 -5.73
CA VAL A 62 28.42 15.25 -6.12
C VAL A 62 28.47 15.56 -7.62
N ARG A 63 28.00 14.64 -8.47
CA ARG A 63 27.91 14.87 -9.92
C ARG A 63 27.04 16.09 -10.28
N GLY A 64 25.95 16.29 -9.54
CA GLY A 64 25.10 17.49 -9.66
C GLY A 64 25.83 18.76 -9.22
N MET A 65 26.52 18.69 -8.07
CA MET A 65 27.33 19.79 -7.53
C MET A 65 28.41 20.24 -8.53
N ILE A 66 29.18 19.30 -9.10
CA ILE A 66 30.22 19.59 -10.09
C ILE A 66 29.63 20.32 -11.31
N ARG A 67 28.49 19.88 -11.84
CA ARG A 67 27.83 20.53 -12.98
C ARG A 67 27.35 21.94 -12.64
N GLY A 68 26.70 22.10 -11.47
CA GLY A 68 26.24 23.41 -11.01
C GLY A 68 27.39 24.40 -10.82
N TYR A 69 28.52 23.91 -10.28
CA TYR A 69 29.73 24.69 -10.08
C TYR A 69 30.37 25.10 -11.40
N ALA A 70 30.63 24.14 -12.30
CA ALA A 70 31.20 24.43 -13.61
C ALA A 70 30.32 25.44 -14.40
N LYS A 71 28.99 25.33 -14.29
CA LYS A 71 28.06 26.28 -14.89
C LYS A 71 28.19 27.69 -14.28
N LEU A 72 28.32 27.82 -12.96
CA LEU A 72 28.57 29.11 -12.31
C LEU A 72 29.88 29.74 -12.79
N LEU A 73 30.93 28.92 -12.93
CA LEU A 73 32.23 29.31 -13.45
C LEU A 73 32.28 29.40 -14.98
N GLN A 74 31.14 29.25 -15.68
CA GLN A 74 31.02 29.27 -17.14
C GLN A 74 32.10 28.42 -17.84
N THR A 75 32.41 27.27 -17.28
CA THR A 75 33.42 26.32 -17.77
C THR A 75 32.72 25.01 -18.16
N ASP A 76 33.27 24.28 -19.13
CA ASP A 76 32.75 22.98 -19.53
C ASP A 76 32.86 21.97 -18.36
N PRO A 77 31.74 21.38 -17.89
CA PRO A 77 31.78 20.34 -16.84
C PRO A 77 32.40 19.03 -17.34
N GLY A 78 32.42 18.76 -18.64
CA GLY A 78 32.81 17.46 -19.21
C GLY A 78 34.16 16.93 -18.70
N PRO A 79 35.26 17.70 -18.81
CA PRO A 79 36.58 17.27 -18.37
C PRO A 79 36.67 16.96 -16.86
N VAL A 80 36.05 17.80 -16.02
CA VAL A 80 36.05 17.62 -14.56
C VAL A 80 35.19 16.40 -14.18
N LEU A 81 34.07 16.22 -14.86
CA LEU A 81 33.17 15.10 -14.61
C LEU A 81 33.78 13.76 -15.01
N ARG A 82 34.46 13.68 -16.16
CA ARG A 82 35.18 12.47 -16.59
C ARG A 82 36.19 12.04 -15.55
N ARG A 83 37.02 12.97 -15.06
CA ARG A 83 38.01 12.70 -14.00
C ARG A 83 37.39 12.26 -12.68
N PHE A 84 36.19 12.74 -12.37
CA PHE A 84 35.43 12.30 -11.21
C PHE A 84 34.89 10.87 -11.42
N GLU A 85 34.31 10.60 -12.58
CA GLU A 85 33.74 9.30 -12.96
C GLU A 85 34.81 8.22 -13.12
N ASP A 86 36.01 8.53 -13.60
CA ASP A 86 37.12 7.59 -13.69
C ASP A 86 37.61 7.14 -12.31
N ARG A 87 37.53 8.04 -11.30
CA ARG A 87 37.96 7.78 -9.91
C ARG A 87 36.85 7.20 -9.03
N HIS A 88 35.60 7.53 -9.33
CA HIS A 88 34.41 7.15 -8.54
C HIS A 88 33.39 6.44 -9.41
N ALA A 89 33.87 5.67 -10.39
CA ALA A 89 33.05 4.84 -11.25
C ALA A 89 32.05 4.13 -10.33
N PRO A 90 30.74 4.22 -10.61
CA PRO A 90 29.76 3.69 -9.70
C PRO A 90 30.14 2.24 -9.47
N GLU A 91 30.42 1.88 -8.21
CA GLU A 91 30.22 0.51 -7.74
C GLU A 91 28.90 0.14 -8.35
N GLN A 92 28.96 -0.74 -9.36
CA GLN A 92 27.79 -0.97 -10.17
C GLN A 92 26.73 -1.35 -9.17
N VAL A 93 25.71 -0.50 -9.05
CA VAL A 93 24.46 -0.95 -8.48
C VAL A 93 24.00 -1.92 -9.55
N THR A 94 24.52 -3.15 -9.46
CA THR A 94 23.86 -4.32 -9.93
C THR A 94 22.54 -4.19 -9.20
N LEU A 95 21.54 -3.62 -9.88
CA LEU A 95 20.19 -4.06 -9.69
C LEU A 95 20.26 -5.55 -10.03
N SER A 96 20.70 -6.34 -9.05
CA SER A 96 20.13 -7.64 -8.82
C SER A 96 18.66 -7.33 -8.61
N MET A 97 17.94 -7.27 -9.74
CA MET A 97 16.56 -7.68 -9.77
C MET A 97 16.60 -9.14 -9.32
N HIS A 98 16.76 -9.37 -8.02
CA HIS A 98 16.09 -10.45 -7.35
C HIS A 98 14.61 -10.10 -7.49
N SER A 99 14.10 -10.33 -8.70
CA SER A 99 12.76 -10.84 -8.88
C SER A 99 12.75 -12.18 -8.17
N GLU A 100 12.70 -12.13 -6.85
CA GLU A 100 12.07 -13.19 -6.10
C GLU A 100 10.66 -13.22 -6.65
N ARG A 101 10.43 -14.17 -7.56
CA ARG A 101 9.15 -14.31 -8.24
C ARG A 101 8.15 -14.54 -7.13
N ILE A 102 7.37 -13.53 -6.79
CA ILE A 102 6.14 -13.73 -6.06
C ILE A 102 5.39 -14.80 -6.88
N PRO A 103 5.13 -15.99 -6.32
CA PRO A 103 4.51 -17.07 -7.06
C PRO A 103 3.08 -16.65 -7.36
N PHE A 104 2.87 -16.01 -8.51
CA PHE A 104 1.54 -15.88 -9.07
C PHE A 104 1.06 -17.30 -9.37
N PRO A 105 -0.07 -17.76 -8.81
CA PRO A 105 -0.59 -19.07 -9.13
C PRO A 105 -0.95 -19.11 -10.63
N ASP A 106 -0.13 -19.80 -11.42
CA ASP A 106 -0.34 -20.10 -12.86
C ASP A 106 -1.48 -21.13 -13.06
N GLY A 107 -2.61 -20.95 -12.36
CA GLY A 107 -3.77 -21.85 -12.39
C GLY A 107 -4.75 -21.58 -13.54
N SER A 108 -4.63 -20.42 -14.21
CA SER A 108 -5.67 -19.94 -15.14
C SER A 108 -5.89 -20.90 -16.31
N ARG A 109 -4.84 -21.44 -16.92
CA ARG A 109 -4.98 -22.26 -18.14
C ARG A 109 -5.58 -23.65 -17.90
N ARG A 110 -5.33 -24.27 -16.74
CA ARG A 110 -5.91 -25.57 -16.39
C ARG A 110 -7.37 -25.43 -15.96
N ALA A 111 -7.68 -24.38 -15.20
CA ALA A 111 -9.06 -24.05 -14.82
C ALA A 111 -9.92 -23.71 -16.04
N THR A 112 -9.42 -22.90 -16.99
CA THR A 112 -10.15 -22.57 -18.22
C THR A 112 -10.48 -23.80 -19.07
N ARG A 113 -9.53 -24.74 -19.21
CA ARG A 113 -9.79 -25.99 -19.97
C ARG A 113 -10.82 -26.88 -19.28
N LEU A 114 -10.80 -26.95 -17.94
CA LEU A 114 -11.79 -27.70 -17.18
C LEU A 114 -13.19 -27.08 -17.31
N TYR A 115 -13.31 -25.76 -17.22
CA TYR A 115 -14.57 -25.06 -17.43
C TYR A 115 -15.14 -25.27 -18.84
N LEU A 116 -14.30 -25.22 -19.87
CA LEU A 116 -14.73 -25.50 -21.26
C LEU A 116 -15.17 -26.97 -21.44
N ALA A 117 -14.49 -27.92 -20.81
CA ALA A 117 -14.88 -29.32 -20.86
C ALA A 117 -16.23 -29.57 -20.14
N LEU A 118 -16.43 -28.97 -18.97
CA LEU A 118 -17.70 -29.03 -18.24
C LEU A 118 -18.85 -28.36 -19.00
N ALA A 119 -18.58 -27.20 -19.61
CA ALA A 119 -19.57 -26.52 -20.45
C ALA A 119 -19.95 -27.37 -21.68
N GLY A 120 -18.98 -28.00 -22.34
CA GLY A 120 -19.24 -28.94 -23.44
C GLY A 120 -20.08 -30.14 -23.01
N LEU A 121 -19.80 -30.73 -21.84
CA LEU A 121 -20.56 -31.85 -21.28
C LEU A 121 -22.01 -31.44 -20.99
N ALA A 122 -22.22 -30.25 -20.40
CA ALA A 122 -23.55 -29.74 -20.10
C ALA A 122 -24.38 -29.53 -21.37
N VAL A 123 -23.78 -28.99 -22.44
CA VAL A 123 -24.45 -28.84 -23.74
C VAL A 123 -24.81 -30.20 -24.34
N ALA A 124 -23.92 -31.19 -24.26
CA ALA A 124 -24.20 -32.54 -24.74
C ALA A 124 -25.36 -33.20 -23.96
N ALA A 125 -25.37 -33.06 -22.63
CA ALA A 125 -26.44 -33.58 -21.79
C ALA A 125 -27.79 -32.90 -22.09
N ALA A 126 -27.80 -31.58 -22.25
CA ALA A 126 -29.01 -30.84 -22.65
C ALA A 126 -29.52 -31.28 -24.04
N GLY A 127 -28.60 -31.51 -24.99
CA GLY A 127 -28.92 -32.04 -26.31
C GLY A 127 -29.52 -33.44 -26.25
N ALA A 128 -29.00 -34.33 -25.41
CA ALA A 128 -29.55 -35.67 -25.20
C ALA A 128 -30.96 -35.63 -24.58
N ILE A 129 -31.18 -34.79 -23.57
CA ILE A 129 -32.51 -34.59 -22.95
C ILE A 129 -33.52 -34.05 -23.98
N LEU A 130 -33.12 -33.07 -24.78
CA LEU A 130 -33.95 -32.52 -25.85
C LEU A 130 -34.26 -33.55 -26.94
N TYR A 131 -33.29 -34.40 -27.30
CA TYR A 131 -33.48 -35.48 -28.25
C TYR A 131 -34.46 -36.54 -27.74
N GLU A 132 -34.34 -36.95 -26.48
CA GLU A 132 -35.30 -37.85 -25.81
C GLU A 132 -36.70 -37.21 -25.72
N TRP A 133 -36.81 -35.89 -25.54
CA TRP A 133 -38.10 -35.19 -25.59
C TRP A 133 -38.71 -35.15 -27.00
N GLN A 134 -37.87 -35.01 -28.02
CA GLN A 134 -38.30 -34.90 -29.42
C GLN A 134 -38.65 -36.27 -30.04
N PHE A 135 -37.96 -37.35 -29.63
CA PHE A 135 -38.05 -38.70 -30.22
C PHE A 135 -38.57 -39.78 -29.24
N GLY A 136 -38.88 -39.42 -28.00
CA GLY A 136 -39.44 -40.32 -26.99
C GLY A 136 -40.86 -40.78 -27.35
N LEU A 137 -40.95 -41.99 -27.91
CA LEU A 137 -42.17 -42.74 -28.14
C LEU A 137 -42.93 -42.95 -26.82
N GLY A 138 -44.19 -42.52 -26.80
CA GLY A 138 -45.09 -42.72 -25.67
C GLY A 138 -45.27 -44.20 -25.34
N ALA A 139 -45.09 -44.53 -24.06
CA ALA A 139 -45.70 -45.70 -23.42
C ALA A 139 -45.57 -45.60 -21.89
N VAL A 140 -46.48 -44.87 -21.25
CA VAL A 140 -46.95 -45.27 -19.92
C VAL A 140 -48.45 -45.53 -20.02
N SER A 141 -48.77 -46.82 -20.18
CA SER A 141 -50.12 -47.34 -20.18
C SER A 141 -50.69 -47.26 -18.74
N PRO A 142 -51.88 -46.68 -18.52
CA PRO A 142 -52.44 -46.59 -17.18
C PRO A 142 -53.11 -47.92 -16.81
N LEU A 143 -52.50 -48.73 -15.93
CA LEU A 143 -53.19 -49.87 -15.31
C LEU A 143 -53.82 -49.46 -13.97
N ARG A 144 -55.09 -49.05 -14.10
CA ARG A 144 -56.31 -49.47 -13.36
C ARG A 144 -56.24 -49.76 -11.84
N PRO A 145 -57.16 -49.21 -11.02
CA PRO A 145 -57.27 -49.49 -9.59
C PRO A 145 -58.16 -50.72 -9.29
N ALA A 146 -57.91 -51.43 -8.18
CA ALA A 146 -58.86 -52.34 -7.55
C ALA A 146 -58.63 -52.48 -6.01
N PRO A 147 -59.70 -52.72 -5.18
CA PRO A 147 -59.87 -52.23 -3.79
C PRO A 147 -59.60 -53.29 -2.67
N PRO A 148 -59.83 -52.98 -1.36
CA PRO A 148 -59.11 -53.57 -0.22
C PRO A 148 -59.86 -54.68 0.56
N ALA A 149 -59.11 -55.53 1.26
CA ALA A 149 -59.58 -56.34 2.41
C ALA A 149 -58.37 -56.64 3.34
N ARG A 150 -58.29 -56.01 4.52
CA ARG A 150 -58.69 -56.55 5.85
C ARG A 150 -57.67 -57.56 6.39
N ALA A 151 -56.67 -57.11 7.16
CA ALA A 151 -56.65 -56.94 8.62
C ALA A 151 -56.68 -58.26 9.40
N GLU A 152 -55.54 -58.66 9.96
CA GLU A 152 -55.49 -59.48 11.17
C GLU A 152 -54.41 -58.96 12.12
N ARG A 153 -54.91 -58.48 13.27
CA ARG A 153 -54.28 -58.33 14.60
C ARG A 153 -53.58 -59.64 15.01
N ALA A 154 -52.71 -59.75 16.00
CA ALA A 154 -52.06 -58.89 16.97
C ALA A 154 -51.09 -59.81 17.75
N SER A 155 -50.09 -59.23 18.41
CA SER A 155 -49.64 -59.53 19.79
C SER A 155 -48.45 -58.58 20.07
N VAL A 156 -48.59 -57.54 20.91
CA VAL A 156 -48.50 -57.56 22.41
C VAL A 156 -47.09 -57.98 22.84
N THR A 157 -46.34 -57.38 23.78
CA THR A 157 -46.31 -56.16 24.61
C THR A 157 -45.02 -56.29 25.43
N GLN A 158 -44.31 -55.21 25.73
CA GLN A 158 -43.63 -54.88 27.02
C GLN A 158 -42.72 -53.66 26.78
N ALA A 159 -43.06 -52.42 27.13
CA ALA A 159 -43.34 -51.81 28.45
C ALA A 159 -42.09 -51.60 29.31
N SER A 160 -41.57 -50.37 29.30
CA SER A 160 -41.06 -49.72 30.51
C SER A 160 -41.30 -48.21 30.42
N VAL A 161 -41.90 -47.73 31.50
CA VAL A 161 -42.65 -46.48 31.69
C VAL A 161 -41.70 -45.34 32.11
N PRO A 162 -41.99 -44.08 31.78
CA PRO A 162 -41.17 -42.91 32.12
C PRO A 162 -41.39 -42.45 33.57
N LEU A 163 -40.36 -41.85 34.17
CA LEU A 163 -40.48 -40.99 35.35
C LEU A 163 -39.79 -39.65 35.07
N ALA A 164 -40.59 -38.58 35.06
CA ALA A 164 -40.18 -37.24 35.45
C ALA A 164 -40.35 -37.11 36.99
N PRO A 165 -40.15 -35.96 37.66
CA PRO A 165 -39.41 -34.73 37.32
C PRO A 165 -38.44 -34.29 38.44
N VAL A 166 -37.45 -33.44 38.15
CA VAL A 166 -36.91 -32.51 39.15
C VAL A 166 -36.68 -31.16 38.49
N GLU A 167 -37.44 -30.18 38.95
CA GLU A 167 -37.29 -28.74 38.76
C GLU A 167 -36.90 -28.13 40.13
N PRO A 168 -36.58 -26.83 40.25
CA PRO A 168 -35.30 -26.16 40.01
C PRO A 168 -34.65 -25.68 41.34
N PRO A 169 -33.60 -24.83 41.28
CA PRO A 169 -33.93 -23.42 41.50
C PRO A 169 -33.21 -22.47 40.55
N GLN A 170 -33.92 -21.38 40.23
CA GLN A 170 -33.33 -20.18 39.70
C GLN A 170 -32.39 -19.56 40.74
N VAL A 171 -31.22 -19.09 40.29
CA VAL A 171 -30.50 -18.02 40.97
C VAL A 171 -30.31 -16.89 39.97
N VAL A 172 -31.13 -15.86 40.20
CA VAL A 172 -30.96 -14.49 39.75
C VAL A 172 -29.78 -13.89 40.51
N SER A 173 -28.82 -13.32 39.79
CA SER A 173 -27.92 -12.24 40.23
C SER A 173 -27.51 -11.52 38.94
N GLN A 174 -28.21 -10.48 38.47
CA GLN A 174 -28.21 -9.10 39.00
C GLN A 174 -26.81 -8.58 39.37
N ASP A 175 -26.42 -7.58 38.58
CA ASP A 175 -25.83 -6.32 39.00
C ASP A 175 -24.52 -6.36 39.79
N SER A 176 -23.47 -5.90 39.12
CA SER A 176 -22.50 -5.01 39.74
C SER A 176 -22.12 -3.94 38.74
N ALA A 177 -22.92 -2.88 38.80
CA ALA A 177 -22.56 -1.53 38.44
C ALA A 177 -21.10 -1.19 38.80
N ARG A 178 -20.47 -0.51 37.83
CA ARG A 178 -19.65 0.72 37.94
C ARG A 178 -19.03 1.09 39.31
N PRO A 179 -17.80 1.62 39.28
CA PRO A 179 -17.62 3.04 38.90
C PRO A 179 -16.51 3.19 37.83
N ALA A 180 -16.56 4.11 36.87
CA ALA A 180 -16.64 5.53 37.09
C ALA A 180 -17.25 6.29 35.89
N LYS A 181 -18.19 7.18 36.19
CA LYS A 181 -18.13 8.58 35.70
C LYS A 181 -17.37 9.31 36.82
N PRO A 182 -16.45 10.25 36.56
CA PRO A 182 -16.75 11.57 35.97
C PRO A 182 -15.84 11.83 34.74
N ALA A 183 -16.06 12.74 33.79
CA ALA A 183 -16.75 14.01 33.81
C ALA A 183 -17.02 14.43 32.36
N GLU A 184 -18.17 15.05 32.15
CA GLU A 184 -18.23 16.31 31.39
C GLU A 184 -18.46 17.34 32.50
N PRO A 185 -17.62 18.39 32.63
CA PRO A 185 -17.64 19.50 31.68
C PRO A 185 -16.29 20.21 31.44
N ALA A 186 -15.96 20.49 30.17
CA ALA A 186 -15.17 21.64 29.71
C ALA A 186 -15.08 21.52 28.17
N ALA A 187 -15.73 22.34 27.36
CA ALA A 187 -15.39 23.74 27.21
C ALA A 187 -13.86 23.97 27.21
N VAL A 188 -13.16 23.32 26.29
CA VAL A 188 -12.09 23.95 25.55
C VAL A 188 -12.32 23.62 24.09
N ALA A 189 -12.55 24.67 23.30
CA ALA A 189 -12.35 24.64 21.87
C ALA A 189 -10.89 24.25 21.61
N ASP A 190 -10.60 22.96 21.57
CA ASP A 190 -9.41 22.45 20.93
C ASP A 190 -9.87 21.94 19.57
N GLN A 191 -9.26 22.46 18.51
CA GLN A 191 -9.69 22.25 17.12
C GLN A 191 -9.42 20.81 16.64
N SER A 192 -9.43 19.83 17.54
CA SER A 192 -9.18 18.43 17.21
C SER A 192 -10.47 17.76 16.73
N ARG A 193 -10.44 17.23 15.51
CA ARG A 193 -11.57 16.53 14.91
C ARG A 193 -11.35 15.03 14.99
N ARG A 194 -12.44 14.26 15.06
CA ARG A 194 -12.39 12.81 15.19
C ARG A 194 -12.72 12.15 13.86
N ILE A 195 -11.83 11.25 13.45
CA ILE A 195 -12.00 10.39 12.30
C ILE A 195 -12.16 8.96 12.79
N SER A 196 -13.26 8.30 12.40
CA SER A 196 -13.45 6.87 12.61
C SER A 196 -13.52 6.15 11.27
N LEU A 197 -12.79 5.05 11.14
CA LEU A 197 -12.77 4.20 9.95
C LEU A 197 -13.20 2.80 10.34
N GLU A 198 -14.16 2.25 9.61
CA GLU A 198 -14.58 0.86 9.70
C GLU A 198 -14.15 0.10 8.44
N PHE A 199 -13.38 -0.97 8.63
CA PHE A 199 -12.78 -1.74 7.55
C PHE A 199 -13.59 -3.01 7.33
N ARG A 200 -14.19 -3.20 6.15
CA ARG A 200 -14.86 -4.46 5.78
C ARG A 200 -13.90 -5.50 5.21
N LYS A 201 -12.83 -5.04 4.59
CA LYS A 201 -11.72 -5.87 4.08
C LYS A 201 -10.39 -5.24 4.50
N GLU A 202 -9.31 -5.95 4.21
CA GLU A 202 -7.96 -5.41 4.40
C GLU A 202 -7.79 -4.08 3.64
N SER A 203 -7.31 -3.06 4.35
CA SER A 203 -7.17 -1.70 3.84
C SER A 203 -5.98 -0.99 4.49
N TRP A 204 -5.10 -0.44 3.65
CA TRP A 204 -4.03 0.43 4.09
C TRP A 204 -4.59 1.84 4.35
N VAL A 205 -4.25 2.43 5.49
CA VAL A 205 -4.66 3.80 5.82
C VAL A 205 -3.48 4.61 6.29
N GLU A 206 -3.29 5.75 5.63
CA GLU A 206 -2.43 6.84 6.07
C GLU A 206 -3.29 8.07 6.41
N ILE A 207 -3.16 8.61 7.62
CA ILE A 207 -3.79 9.85 8.10
C ILE A 207 -2.69 10.79 8.57
N LYS A 208 -2.66 11.99 7.99
CA LYS A 208 -1.77 13.09 8.39
C LYS A 208 -2.58 14.26 8.89
N ASP A 209 -2.11 14.90 9.95
CA ASP A 209 -2.62 16.16 10.51
C ASP A 209 -2.22 17.35 9.62
N GLY A 210 -2.86 18.51 9.79
CA GLY A 210 -2.50 19.78 9.16
C GLY A 210 -1.07 20.23 9.44
N GLY A 211 -0.49 19.79 10.57
CA GLY A 211 0.94 19.97 10.87
C GLY A 211 1.90 19.07 10.09
N GLY A 212 1.41 18.19 9.21
CA GLY A 212 2.21 17.22 8.46
C GLY A 212 2.61 15.98 9.27
N ASN A 213 2.19 15.88 10.53
CA ASN A 213 2.45 14.74 11.40
C ASN A 213 1.55 13.56 11.01
N THR A 214 2.16 12.39 10.78
CA THR A 214 1.43 11.15 10.51
C THR A 214 0.78 10.64 11.80
N LEU A 215 -0.54 10.70 11.89
CA LEU A 215 -1.33 10.21 13.01
C LEU A 215 -1.52 8.69 12.95
N MET A 216 -1.63 8.13 11.74
CA MET A 216 -1.76 6.69 11.52
C MET A 216 -1.23 6.31 10.15
N SER A 217 -0.42 5.25 10.07
CA SER A 217 0.05 4.68 8.81
C SER A 217 0.25 3.18 9.01
N LYS A 218 -0.79 2.39 8.69
CA LYS A 218 -0.79 0.94 8.86
C LYS A 218 -1.80 0.23 7.97
N LEU A 219 -1.55 -1.06 7.76
CA LEU A 219 -2.50 -2.00 7.16
C LEU A 219 -3.50 -2.44 8.22
N ASN A 220 -4.79 -2.28 7.95
CA ASN A 220 -5.86 -2.69 8.87
C ASN A 220 -6.59 -3.90 8.28
N PRO A 221 -6.77 -5.00 9.04
CA PRO A 221 -7.49 -6.17 8.56
C PRO A 221 -8.99 -5.90 8.44
N GLY A 222 -9.69 -6.70 7.62
CA GLY A 222 -11.15 -6.63 7.50
C GLY A 222 -11.85 -7.00 8.82
N GLY A 223 -12.94 -6.30 9.12
CA GLY A 223 -13.70 -6.40 10.37
C GLY A 223 -13.15 -5.54 11.52
N SER A 224 -12.10 -4.75 11.30
CA SER A 224 -11.53 -3.86 12.33
C SER A 224 -12.05 -2.43 12.21
N SER A 225 -11.95 -1.66 13.29
CA SER A 225 -12.23 -0.22 13.31
C SER A 225 -11.05 0.55 13.90
N ALA A 226 -10.70 1.69 13.30
CA ALA A 226 -9.67 2.59 13.80
C ALA A 226 -10.24 4.00 14.01
N THR A 227 -9.97 4.59 15.17
CA THR A 227 -10.38 5.95 15.50
C THR A 227 -9.15 6.80 15.77
N VAL A 228 -9.08 7.95 15.13
CA VAL A 228 -7.95 8.89 15.18
C VAL A 228 -8.48 10.30 15.47
N GLN A 229 -7.75 11.05 16.29
CA GLN A 229 -8.06 12.44 16.62
C GLN A 229 -6.83 13.28 16.30
N GLY A 230 -7.01 14.44 15.67
CA GLY A 230 -5.93 15.37 15.31
C GLY A 230 -6.47 16.71 14.87
N LYS A 231 -5.62 17.59 14.35
CA LYS A 231 -6.02 18.92 13.87
C LYS A 231 -6.21 18.91 12.34
N PRO A 232 -7.27 19.55 11.82
CA PRO A 232 -7.42 19.75 10.39
C PRO A 232 -6.38 20.75 9.86
N PRO A 233 -6.07 20.75 8.55
CA PRO A 233 -6.60 19.85 7.53
C PRO A 233 -6.00 18.45 7.59
N PHE A 234 -6.84 17.41 7.58
CA PHE A 234 -6.35 16.03 7.52
C PHE A 234 -6.13 15.60 6.09
N SER A 235 -4.98 15.02 5.81
CA SER A 235 -4.74 14.31 4.54
C SER A 235 -4.91 12.81 4.77
N LEU A 236 -5.96 12.23 4.19
CA LEU A 236 -6.23 10.80 4.27
C LEU A 236 -5.90 10.13 2.93
N THR A 237 -5.16 9.04 3.00
CA THR A 237 -4.93 8.12 1.89
C THR A 237 -5.37 6.72 2.31
N ILE A 238 -6.43 6.21 1.69
CA ILE A 238 -7.07 4.93 2.02
C ILE A 238 -6.94 4.02 0.80
N GLY A 239 -6.23 2.90 0.92
CA GLY A 239 -6.18 1.83 -0.07
C GLY A 239 -7.35 0.86 0.10
N ASN A 240 -7.83 0.27 -0.99
CA ASN A 240 -9.06 -0.55 -1.01
C ASN A 240 -10.28 0.20 -0.45
N ALA A 241 -10.43 1.47 -0.81
CA ALA A 241 -11.40 2.40 -0.22
C ALA A 241 -12.86 1.97 -0.38
N SER A 242 -13.18 1.17 -1.40
CA SER A 242 -14.53 0.62 -1.62
C SER A 242 -15.03 -0.28 -0.47
N ASN A 243 -14.12 -0.75 0.38
CA ASN A 243 -14.42 -1.60 1.54
C ASN A 243 -14.23 -0.85 2.88
N VAL A 244 -14.10 0.47 2.86
CA VAL A 244 -13.91 1.30 4.06
C VAL A 244 -15.08 2.26 4.22
N ARG A 245 -15.59 2.38 5.44
CA ARG A 245 -16.55 3.43 5.80
C ARG A 245 -15.83 4.47 6.65
N LEU A 246 -15.82 5.70 6.16
CA LEU A 246 -15.23 6.84 6.84
C LEU A 246 -16.32 7.67 7.51
N THR A 247 -16.14 7.96 8.80
CA THR A 247 -16.99 8.86 9.58
C THR A 247 -16.12 9.98 10.13
N TYR A 248 -16.48 11.22 9.83
CA TYR A 248 -15.81 12.43 10.31
C TYR A 248 -16.78 13.21 11.20
N ASP A 249 -16.43 13.40 12.48
CA ASP A 249 -17.30 14.06 13.46
C ASP A 249 -18.76 13.57 13.41
N ASP A 250 -18.93 12.25 13.43
CA ASP A 250 -20.23 11.53 13.35
C ASP A 250 -20.99 11.68 12.02
N THR A 251 -20.41 12.35 11.02
CA THR A 251 -20.94 12.43 9.66
C THR A 251 -20.27 11.40 8.76
N ALA A 252 -21.06 10.51 8.16
CA ALA A 252 -20.54 9.57 7.17
C ALA A 252 -20.07 10.33 5.92
N VAL A 253 -18.79 10.20 5.58
CA VAL A 253 -18.19 10.82 4.40
C VAL A 253 -18.15 9.78 3.28
N ASP A 254 -18.75 10.11 2.14
CA ASP A 254 -18.68 9.24 0.98
C ASP A 254 -17.29 9.30 0.34
N LEU A 255 -16.64 8.14 0.26
CA LEU A 255 -15.32 7.98 -0.34
C LEU A 255 -15.40 7.79 -1.85
N ALA A 256 -16.55 7.35 -2.38
CA ALA A 256 -16.75 7.02 -3.78
C ALA A 256 -16.26 8.08 -4.79
N PRO A 257 -16.52 9.39 -4.61
CA PRO A 257 -16.05 10.41 -5.56
C PRO A 257 -14.52 10.61 -5.53
N PHE A 258 -13.82 10.13 -4.49
CA PHE A 258 -12.38 10.30 -4.31
C PHE A 258 -11.57 9.05 -4.64
N VAL A 259 -12.21 7.93 -5.00
CA VAL A 259 -11.55 6.68 -5.38
C VAL A 259 -10.97 6.79 -6.80
N LYS A 260 -9.65 6.64 -6.92
CA LYS A 260 -8.99 6.37 -8.20
C LYS A 260 -8.49 4.92 -8.19
N VAL A 261 -9.09 4.09 -9.03
CA VAL A 261 -8.84 2.63 -9.13
C VAL A 261 -9.25 1.88 -7.86
N GLU A 262 -8.43 1.91 -6.81
CA GLU A 262 -8.68 1.29 -5.50
C GLU A 262 -8.32 2.20 -4.32
N VAL A 263 -7.73 3.37 -4.59
CA VAL A 263 -7.21 4.27 -3.55
C VAL A 263 -8.05 5.54 -3.50
N ALA A 264 -8.59 5.87 -2.32
CA ALA A 264 -9.21 7.16 -2.05
C ALA A 264 -8.18 8.12 -1.43
N ARG A 265 -8.09 9.33 -2.00
CA ARG A 265 -7.33 10.43 -1.41
C ARG A 265 -8.26 11.62 -1.21
N LEU A 266 -8.42 12.04 0.04
CA LEU A 266 -9.25 13.18 0.39
C LEU A 266 -8.58 14.03 1.47
N ILE A 267 -9.00 15.29 1.51
CA ILE A 267 -8.58 16.25 2.53
C ILE A 267 -9.83 16.64 3.31
N LEU A 268 -9.79 16.51 4.63
CA LEU A 268 -10.87 16.93 5.53
C LEU A 268 -10.45 18.22 6.25
N GLU A 269 -11.28 19.25 6.16
CA GLU A 269 -11.08 20.55 6.82
C GLU A 269 -11.92 20.69 8.10
#